data_AF-A0A089QG61-F1
#
_entry.id   AF-A0A089QG61-F1
#
_cell.length_a   1.000
_cell.length_b   1.000
_cell.length_c   1.000
_cell.angle_alpha   90.00
_cell.angle_beta   90.00
_cell.angle_gamma   90.00
#
_symmetry.space_group_name_H-M   'P 1'
#
loop_
_entity.id
_entity.type
_entity.pdbx_description
1 polymer ?
#
loop_
_entity_poly.entity_id
_entity_poly.type
_entity_poly.pdbx_seq_one_letter_code
_entity_poly.pdbx_strand_id
1 'polypeptide(L)'
;MTKYKLEYIWLDGYTPTPNLRGKTQIKEFDSFPTLEQLPMWGFDGSSTKQAEGGSSDCMLKPVRHFPDPARKNGVLVMCEVMMPDGVTPHESNKRATILDDAGAWFGFEQEYFLYKDGRPLGFPASGYPAPQGPYYTGVGYSNVGDVARKIVEEHLDLCLDAGINHEGINAEVAKGQWEFQIFGKGSKKAADEMWMARYLLQRLCEKYGIDVEYHCKPLGDTDWNGSGMHCNFSTAFMREHGGKAYFEKLMEAFKNAREEHIAVYGPDNHMRLTGKHETASIHEFSYGVADRGASIRVPHSFVNNGYKGYLEDRRPNSQGDPYQIASQVLKTIASVPAEAAAAA
;
A
#
# COMPACT_ATOMS: atom_id res chain seq x y z
N MET A 1 -18.22 -16.89 -27.82
CA MET A 1 -18.02 -16.11 -26.58
C MET A 1 -17.77 -17.04 -25.39
N THR A 2 -16.73 -16.74 -24.63
CA THR A 2 -16.31 -17.42 -23.40
C THR A 2 -16.92 -16.71 -22.19
N LYS A 3 -17.41 -17.46 -21.18
CA LYS A 3 -17.86 -16.88 -19.91
C LYS A 3 -16.66 -16.55 -19.02
N TYR A 4 -16.56 -15.28 -18.64
CA TYR A 4 -15.58 -14.75 -17.70
C TYR A 4 -16.23 -14.42 -16.35
N LYS A 5 -15.45 -14.59 -15.29
CA LYS A 5 -15.81 -14.27 -13.89
C LYS A 5 -15.14 -12.96 -13.53
N LEU A 6 -15.90 -11.87 -13.58
CA LEU A 6 -15.43 -10.53 -13.24
C LEU A 6 -15.57 -10.32 -11.73
N GLU A 7 -14.48 -10.40 -10.98
CA GLU A 7 -14.41 -10.12 -9.55
C GLU A 7 -14.25 -8.61 -9.34
N TYR A 8 -15.35 -7.91 -9.07
CA TYR A 8 -15.35 -6.48 -8.79
C TYR A 8 -14.89 -6.24 -7.36
N ILE A 9 -13.81 -5.48 -7.21
CA ILE A 9 -13.12 -5.24 -5.95
C ILE A 9 -13.14 -3.74 -5.65
N TRP A 10 -13.50 -3.36 -4.42
CA TRP A 10 -13.59 -1.96 -4.00
C TRP A 10 -13.27 -1.78 -2.52
N LEU A 11 -13.12 -0.52 -2.11
CA LEU A 11 -12.92 -0.13 -0.71
C LEU A 11 -14.25 0.34 -0.11
N ASP A 12 -14.57 -0.16 1.07
CA ASP A 12 -15.77 0.23 1.80
C ASP A 12 -15.63 1.58 2.53
N GLY A 13 -16.66 1.98 3.28
CA GLY A 13 -16.73 3.25 4.00
C GLY A 13 -16.36 3.19 5.47
N TYR A 14 -15.77 2.08 5.95
CA TYR A 14 -15.36 2.01 7.35
C TYR A 14 -14.20 2.98 7.64
N THR A 15 -14.21 3.55 8.84
CA THR A 15 -13.19 4.46 9.34
C THR A 15 -12.63 3.94 10.66
N PRO A 16 -11.34 4.21 10.99
CA PRO A 16 -10.39 5.03 10.22
C PRO A 16 -9.80 4.34 8.98
N THR A 17 -9.95 3.02 8.84
CA THR A 17 -9.39 2.23 7.73
C THR A 17 -10.50 1.51 6.96
N PRO A 18 -10.54 1.61 5.62
CA PRO A 18 -11.51 0.88 4.82
C PRO A 18 -11.10 -0.58 4.67
N ASN A 19 -12.09 -1.46 4.48
CA ASN A 19 -11.86 -2.85 4.12
C ASN A 19 -12.00 -3.06 2.61
N LEU A 20 -11.31 -4.08 2.10
CA LEU A 20 -11.53 -4.60 0.76
C LEU A 20 -12.81 -5.44 0.71
N ARG A 21 -13.59 -5.25 -0.35
CA ARG A 21 -14.81 -6.00 -0.65
C ARG A 21 -14.71 -6.56 -2.06
N GLY A 22 -15.37 -7.69 -2.31
CA GLY A 22 -15.36 -8.37 -3.60
C GLY A 22 -16.71 -9.01 -3.93
N LYS A 23 -17.10 -9.02 -5.21
CA LYS A 23 -18.18 -9.87 -5.73
C LYS A 23 -18.03 -10.19 -7.21
N THR A 24 -18.50 -11.37 -7.63
CA THR A 24 -18.34 -11.85 -9.02
C THR A 24 -19.55 -11.56 -9.91
N GLN A 25 -19.35 -10.92 -11.06
CA GLN A 25 -20.28 -10.91 -12.20
C GLN A 25 -19.87 -11.94 -13.24
N ILE A 26 -20.84 -12.60 -13.89
CA ILE A 26 -20.56 -13.41 -15.08
C ILE A 26 -20.91 -12.60 -16.34
N LYS A 27 -19.97 -12.53 -17.27
CA LYS A 27 -20.15 -11.88 -18.59
C LYS A 27 -19.50 -12.72 -19.69
N GLU A 28 -20.00 -12.55 -20.91
CA GLU A 28 -19.51 -13.25 -22.09
C GLU A 28 -18.68 -12.30 -22.95
N PHE A 29 -17.48 -12.75 -23.34
CA PHE A 29 -16.57 -12.02 -24.20
C PHE A 29 -15.92 -12.96 -25.22
N ASP A 30 -15.48 -12.45 -26.37
CA ASP A 30 -14.78 -13.26 -27.36
C ASP A 30 -13.34 -13.61 -26.95
N SER A 31 -12.70 -12.71 -26.20
CA SER A 31 -11.36 -12.85 -25.63
C SER A 31 -11.34 -12.28 -24.21
N PHE A 32 -10.16 -12.23 -23.59
CA PHE A 32 -10.00 -11.50 -22.33
C PHE A 32 -10.47 -10.04 -22.52
N PRO A 33 -11.36 -9.53 -21.63
CA PRO A 33 -12.02 -8.24 -21.85
C PRO A 33 -11.06 -7.07 -21.65
N THR A 34 -11.23 -5.98 -22.42
CA THR A 34 -10.59 -4.70 -22.13
C THR A 34 -11.34 -3.95 -21.03
N LEU A 35 -10.72 -2.91 -20.44
CA LEU A 35 -11.32 -2.14 -19.36
C LEU A 35 -12.65 -1.49 -19.78
N GLU A 36 -12.72 -0.99 -21.02
CA GLU A 36 -13.87 -0.28 -21.58
C GLU A 36 -15.07 -1.21 -21.82
N GLN A 37 -14.82 -2.51 -21.96
CA GLN A 37 -15.88 -3.52 -22.11
C GLN A 37 -16.50 -3.92 -20.76
N LEU A 38 -15.85 -3.58 -19.63
CA LEU A 38 -16.34 -3.92 -18.30
C LEU A 38 -17.47 -2.96 -17.90
N PRO A 39 -18.68 -3.47 -17.61
CA PRO A 39 -19.79 -2.60 -17.23
C PRO A 39 -19.59 -2.03 -15.81
N MET A 40 -20.20 -0.87 -15.55
CA MET A 40 -20.43 -0.44 -14.17
C MET A 40 -21.39 -1.39 -13.45
N TRP A 41 -21.33 -1.43 -12.12
CA TRP A 41 -22.21 -2.31 -11.34
C TRP A 41 -22.61 -1.69 -10.00
N GLY A 42 -23.87 -1.79 -9.62
CA GLY A 42 -24.35 -1.30 -8.32
C GLY A 42 -24.07 -2.26 -7.17
N PHE A 43 -24.02 -1.76 -5.94
CA PHE A 43 -24.00 -2.53 -4.69
C PHE A 43 -24.77 -1.78 -3.58
N ASP A 44 -25.13 -2.52 -2.53
CA ASP A 44 -25.77 -1.94 -1.35
C ASP A 44 -24.73 -1.28 -0.42
N GLY A 45 -24.71 0.05 -0.42
CA GLY A 45 -23.84 0.89 0.39
C GLY A 45 -24.16 0.84 1.89
N SER A 46 -25.38 0.46 2.29
CA SER A 46 -25.75 0.41 3.70
C SER A 46 -25.02 -0.68 4.47
N SER A 47 -24.71 -1.79 3.79
CA SER A 47 -23.94 -2.93 4.31
C SER A 47 -22.43 -2.67 4.39
N THR A 48 -21.97 -1.51 3.91
CA THR A 48 -20.54 -1.18 3.76
C THR A 48 -20.17 0.19 4.34
N LYS A 49 -21.07 0.84 5.10
CA LYS A 49 -20.89 2.19 5.67
C LYS A 49 -20.72 3.28 4.61
N GLN A 50 -21.35 3.10 3.45
CA GLN A 50 -21.29 4.04 2.33
C GLN A 50 -22.64 4.69 2.02
N ALA A 51 -23.72 4.27 2.67
CA ALA A 51 -25.00 4.94 2.55
C ALA A 51 -25.93 4.62 3.73
N GLU A 52 -26.97 5.42 3.91
CA GLU A 52 -28.07 5.11 4.82
C GLU A 52 -29.11 4.19 4.15
N GLY A 53 -29.83 3.39 4.94
CA GLY A 53 -30.71 2.33 4.41
C GLY A 53 -31.89 2.81 3.54
N GLY A 54 -32.27 4.09 3.59
CA GLY A 54 -33.38 4.64 2.78
C GLY A 54 -33.01 4.98 1.33
N SER A 55 -31.71 5.12 1.03
CA SER A 55 -31.17 5.43 -0.31
C SER A 55 -29.75 4.87 -0.41
N SER A 56 -29.64 3.53 -0.49
CA SER A 56 -28.37 2.86 -0.23
C SER A 56 -27.53 2.49 -1.46
N ASP A 57 -28.03 2.72 -2.67
CA ASP A 57 -27.31 2.33 -3.88
C ASP A 57 -25.98 3.08 -4.02
N CYS A 58 -24.91 2.35 -4.31
CA CYS A 58 -23.62 2.89 -4.71
C CYS A 58 -23.19 2.21 -6.02
N MET A 59 -22.38 2.90 -6.82
CA MET A 59 -21.95 2.40 -8.12
C MET A 59 -20.46 2.09 -8.15
N LEU A 60 -20.10 0.93 -8.70
CA LEU A 60 -18.73 0.51 -8.96
C LEU A 60 -18.37 0.90 -10.40
N LYS A 61 -17.32 1.70 -10.52
CA LYS A 61 -16.72 2.08 -11.80
C LYS A 61 -15.39 1.32 -11.96
N PRO A 62 -15.28 0.40 -12.94
CA PRO A 62 -14.00 -0.22 -13.27
C PRO A 62 -12.94 0.84 -13.58
N VAL A 63 -11.78 0.75 -12.93
CA VAL A 63 -10.65 1.65 -13.17
C VAL A 63 -9.39 0.89 -13.58
N ARG A 64 -9.31 -0.39 -13.26
CA ARG A 64 -8.24 -1.28 -13.70
C ARG A 64 -8.69 -2.73 -13.65
N HIS A 65 -8.10 -3.58 -14.49
CA HIS A 65 -8.38 -5.01 -14.48
C HIS A 65 -7.11 -5.83 -14.67
N PHE A 66 -7.13 -7.06 -14.16
CA PHE A 66 -6.04 -8.02 -14.15
C PHE A 66 -6.60 -9.43 -14.41
N PRO A 67 -5.83 -10.37 -15.00
CA PRO A 67 -6.22 -11.78 -14.94
C PRO A 67 -6.28 -12.24 -13.47
N ASP A 68 -7.24 -13.09 -13.13
CA ASP A 68 -7.29 -13.77 -11.83
C ASP A 68 -6.62 -15.16 -11.99
N PRO A 69 -5.36 -15.34 -11.57
CA PRO A 69 -4.65 -16.61 -11.75
C PRO A 69 -5.24 -17.76 -10.93
N ALA A 70 -6.00 -17.46 -9.87
CA ALA A 70 -6.63 -18.48 -9.03
C ALA A 70 -7.96 -19.01 -9.61
N ARG A 71 -8.49 -18.42 -10.69
CA ARG A 71 -9.78 -18.84 -11.29
C ARG A 71 -9.68 -18.98 -12.80
N LYS A 72 -10.16 -20.12 -13.30
CA LYS A 72 -10.39 -20.30 -14.75
C LYS A 72 -11.31 -19.21 -15.28
N ASN A 73 -10.84 -18.51 -16.32
CA ASN A 73 -11.47 -17.34 -16.95
C ASN A 73 -11.83 -16.23 -15.94
N GLY A 74 -11.03 -16.06 -14.89
CA GLY A 74 -11.23 -15.01 -13.91
C GLY A 74 -10.57 -13.70 -14.31
N VAL A 75 -11.20 -12.60 -13.91
CA VAL A 75 -10.72 -11.23 -14.10
C VAL A 75 -10.91 -10.50 -12.77
N LEU A 76 -9.83 -9.96 -12.20
CA LEU A 76 -9.91 -9.05 -11.06
C LEU A 76 -10.19 -7.65 -11.60
N VAL A 77 -11.16 -6.94 -11.03
CA VAL A 77 -11.58 -5.61 -11.50
C VAL A 77 -11.53 -4.64 -10.34
N MET A 78 -10.46 -3.86 -10.27
CA MET A 78 -10.35 -2.76 -9.30
C MET A 78 -11.34 -1.66 -9.68
N CYS A 79 -12.15 -1.24 -8.72
CA CYS A 79 -13.21 -0.27 -8.92
C CYS A 79 -13.05 0.94 -8.01
N GLU A 80 -13.46 2.09 -8.53
CA GLU A 80 -13.83 3.24 -7.72
C GLU A 80 -15.30 3.17 -7.31
N VAL A 81 -15.60 3.75 -6.16
CA VAL A 81 -16.98 3.92 -5.69
C VAL A 81 -17.48 5.30 -6.11
N MET A 82 -18.64 5.29 -6.75
CA MET A 82 -19.35 6.46 -7.23
C MET A 82 -20.71 6.55 -6.53
N MET A 83 -21.26 7.76 -6.45
CA MET A 83 -22.65 8.00 -6.12
C MET A 83 -23.59 7.28 -7.12
N PRO A 84 -24.89 7.10 -6.80
CA PRO A 84 -25.85 6.46 -7.70
C PRO A 84 -25.93 7.05 -9.12
N ASP A 85 -25.53 8.32 -9.29
CA ASP A 85 -25.46 8.99 -10.59
C ASP A 85 -24.40 8.40 -11.54
N GLY A 86 -23.48 7.58 -11.01
CA GLY A 86 -22.37 6.95 -11.75
C GLY A 86 -21.27 7.91 -12.20
N VAL A 87 -21.33 9.19 -11.82
CA VAL A 87 -20.41 10.25 -12.27
C VAL A 87 -19.67 10.89 -11.09
N THR A 88 -20.37 11.14 -9.99
CA THR A 88 -19.79 11.81 -8.81
C THR A 88 -19.05 10.80 -7.95
N PRO A 89 -17.75 11.00 -7.64
CA PRO A 89 -17.04 10.14 -6.70
C PRO A 89 -17.73 10.11 -5.33
N HIS A 90 -17.85 8.92 -4.74
CA HIS A 90 -18.34 8.78 -3.38
C HIS A 90 -17.33 9.37 -2.37
N GLU A 91 -17.75 9.83 -1.18
CA GLU A 91 -16.84 10.43 -0.18
C GLU A 91 -15.73 9.47 0.31
N SER A 92 -15.99 8.17 0.26
CA SER A 92 -15.04 7.11 0.57
C SER A 92 -14.02 6.87 -0.56
N ASN A 93 -14.25 7.41 -1.77
CA ASN A 93 -13.38 7.23 -2.92
C ASN A 93 -12.11 8.08 -2.78
N LYS A 94 -11.10 7.53 -2.12
CA LYS A 94 -9.80 8.18 -1.97
C LYS A 94 -8.95 8.13 -3.24
N ARG A 95 -9.25 7.23 -4.19
CA ARG A 95 -8.60 7.24 -5.50
C ARG A 95 -8.89 8.51 -6.29
N ALA A 96 -10.04 9.14 -6.10
CA ALA A 96 -10.37 10.41 -6.74
C ALA A 96 -9.52 11.60 -6.24
N THR A 97 -8.80 11.48 -5.12
CA THR A 97 -8.02 12.59 -4.54
C THR A 97 -6.58 12.66 -5.06
N ILE A 98 -6.11 11.64 -5.78
CA ILE A 98 -4.71 11.56 -6.25
C ILE A 98 -4.52 12.32 -7.56
N LEU A 99 -3.44 13.11 -7.64
CA LEU A 99 -3.00 13.72 -8.89
C LEU A 99 -2.53 12.62 -9.84
N ASP A 100 -3.08 12.58 -11.05
CA ASP A 100 -2.74 11.60 -12.08
C ASP A 100 -1.43 11.97 -12.80
N ASP A 101 -0.32 11.88 -12.07
CA ASP A 101 1.02 12.13 -12.59
C ASP A 101 1.65 10.81 -13.06
N ALA A 102 1.68 10.62 -14.39
CA ALA A 102 2.30 9.45 -15.02
C ALA A 102 3.85 9.44 -14.90
N GLY A 103 4.47 10.60 -14.65
CA GLY A 103 5.91 10.75 -14.43
C GLY A 103 6.34 10.50 -12.99
N ALA A 104 5.39 10.49 -12.06
CA ALA A 104 5.62 10.12 -10.67
C ALA A 104 5.76 8.61 -10.51
N TRP A 105 6.82 8.18 -9.83
CA TRP A 105 7.08 6.78 -9.52
C TRP A 105 6.97 6.59 -8.01
N PHE A 106 6.27 5.52 -7.63
CA PHE A 106 6.05 5.14 -6.25
C PHE A 106 6.45 3.68 -6.03
N GLY A 107 7.18 3.41 -4.96
CA GLY A 107 7.43 2.07 -4.44
C GLY A 107 6.90 1.98 -3.01
N PHE A 108 5.99 1.06 -2.74
CA PHE A 108 5.45 0.84 -1.40
C PHE A 108 5.95 -0.49 -0.84
N GLU A 109 6.54 -0.42 0.35
CA GLU A 109 7.07 -1.55 1.12
C GLU A 109 6.04 -1.97 2.16
N GLN A 110 5.12 -2.89 1.83
CA GLN A 110 4.02 -3.27 2.72
C GLN A 110 4.48 -4.31 3.74
N GLU A 111 4.62 -3.91 5.00
CA GLU A 111 4.82 -4.83 6.12
C GLU A 111 3.49 -5.32 6.69
N TYR A 112 3.44 -6.56 7.16
CA TYR A 112 2.24 -7.17 7.76
C TYR A 112 2.64 -8.34 8.65
N PHE A 113 1.74 -8.74 9.54
CA PHE A 113 1.85 -10.02 10.23
C PHE A 113 0.83 -11.03 9.70
N LEU A 114 1.23 -12.29 9.64
CA LEU A 114 0.28 -13.40 9.53
C LEU A 114 -0.20 -13.75 10.93
N TYR A 115 -1.51 -13.89 11.12
CA TYR A 115 -2.13 -14.16 12.42
C TYR A 115 -2.95 -15.46 12.38
N LYS A 116 -2.92 -16.21 13.47
CA LYS A 116 -3.78 -17.36 13.68
C LYS A 116 -4.21 -17.43 15.14
N ASP A 117 -5.50 -17.67 15.36
CA ASP A 117 -6.10 -17.76 16.70
C ASP A 117 -5.78 -16.53 17.58
N GLY A 118 -5.81 -15.33 16.95
CA GLY A 118 -5.56 -14.05 17.62
C GLY A 118 -4.10 -13.77 18.00
N ARG A 119 -3.13 -14.52 17.45
CA ARG A 119 -1.69 -14.32 17.71
C ARG A 119 -0.89 -14.34 16.41
N PRO A 120 0.30 -13.69 16.36
CA PRO A 120 1.20 -13.84 15.24
C PRO A 120 1.57 -15.30 14.96
N LEU A 121 1.59 -15.66 13.69
CA LEU A 121 1.90 -17.00 13.23
C LEU A 121 3.31 -17.40 13.66
N GLY A 122 3.41 -18.54 14.35
CA GLY A 122 4.67 -19.04 14.90
C GLY A 122 4.99 -18.55 16.31
N PHE A 123 4.14 -17.73 16.93
CA PHE A 123 4.18 -17.47 18.37
C PHE A 123 3.63 -18.68 19.15
N PRO A 124 4.12 -18.93 20.37
CA PRO A 124 3.50 -19.90 21.26
C PRO A 124 2.09 -19.46 21.68
N ALA A 125 1.26 -20.43 22.09
CA ALA A 125 -0.11 -20.19 22.56
C ALA A 125 -0.16 -19.19 23.74
N SER A 126 0.90 -19.15 24.55
CA SER A 126 1.11 -18.16 25.60
C SER A 126 2.57 -17.66 25.60
N GLY A 127 2.77 -16.40 25.96
CA GLY A 127 4.09 -15.77 25.96
C GLY A 127 4.60 -15.41 24.55
N TYR A 128 5.92 -15.36 24.41
CA TYR A 128 6.62 -14.88 23.22
C TYR A 128 7.62 -15.93 22.72
N PRO A 129 7.98 -15.93 21.43
CA PRO A 129 9.15 -16.68 20.97
C PRO A 129 10.45 -16.04 21.50
N ALA A 130 11.60 -16.57 21.11
CA ALA A 130 12.89 -15.96 21.45
C ALA A 130 12.96 -14.49 20.97
N PRO A 131 13.77 -13.62 21.58
CA PRO A 131 13.87 -12.21 21.17
C PRO A 131 14.18 -12.02 19.68
N GLN A 132 13.84 -10.83 19.16
CA GLN A 132 14.13 -10.43 17.77
C GLN A 132 15.64 -10.52 17.47
N GLY A 133 15.97 -10.83 16.22
CA GLY A 133 17.35 -11.04 15.77
C GLY A 133 17.48 -12.08 14.68
N PRO A 134 17.13 -13.36 14.92
CA PRO A 134 17.30 -14.43 13.94
C PRO A 134 16.21 -14.48 12.86
N TYR A 135 15.16 -13.64 12.95
CA TYR A 135 13.98 -13.71 12.10
C TYR A 135 14.12 -12.93 10.79
N TYR A 136 14.72 -11.73 10.82
CA TYR A 136 14.90 -10.88 9.64
C TYR A 136 15.68 -11.62 8.55
N THR A 137 15.11 -11.77 7.36
CA THR A 137 15.66 -12.56 6.25
C THR A 137 16.06 -14.00 6.64
N GLY A 138 15.48 -14.53 7.72
CA GLY A 138 15.83 -15.81 8.30
C GLY A 138 15.39 -17.01 7.46
N VAL A 139 16.14 -18.10 7.58
CA VAL A 139 15.83 -19.39 6.95
C VAL A 139 15.74 -20.47 8.03
N GLY A 140 14.92 -21.50 7.78
CA GLY A 140 14.73 -22.65 8.66
C GLY A 140 13.48 -22.58 9.54
N TYR A 141 12.96 -23.76 9.90
CA TYR A 141 11.70 -23.92 10.63
C TYR A 141 11.65 -23.12 11.94
N SER A 142 12.76 -23.05 12.69
CA SER A 142 12.83 -22.31 13.95
C SER A 142 12.51 -20.83 13.79
N ASN A 143 12.93 -20.23 12.67
CA ASN A 143 12.82 -18.81 12.40
C ASN A 143 11.51 -18.48 11.66
N VAL A 144 11.15 -19.31 10.69
CA VAL A 144 10.09 -19.03 9.70
C VAL A 144 8.78 -19.76 9.99
N GLY A 145 8.83 -20.92 10.64
CA GLY A 145 7.68 -21.81 10.79
C GLY A 145 7.45 -22.75 9.60
N ASP A 146 6.32 -23.46 9.61
CA ASP A 146 5.92 -24.46 8.61
C ASP A 146 5.25 -23.86 7.38
N VAL A 147 4.39 -22.86 7.54
CA VAL A 147 3.47 -22.40 6.48
C VAL A 147 3.68 -20.96 6.03
N ALA A 148 4.30 -20.11 6.85
CA ALA A 148 4.40 -18.67 6.58
C ALA A 148 5.04 -18.35 5.22
N ARG A 149 6.22 -18.92 4.94
CA ARG A 149 6.89 -18.72 3.65
C ARG A 149 6.09 -19.27 2.47
N LYS A 150 5.37 -20.38 2.65
CA LYS A 150 4.53 -20.94 1.59
C LYS A 150 3.44 -19.96 1.15
N ILE A 151 2.80 -19.29 2.11
CA ILE A 151 1.81 -18.24 1.84
C ILE A 151 2.43 -17.08 1.08
N VAL A 152 3.61 -16.63 1.53
CA VAL A 152 4.31 -15.48 0.94
C VAL A 152 4.75 -15.75 -0.50
N GLU A 153 5.32 -16.94 -0.77
CA GLU A 153 5.72 -17.34 -2.13
C GLU A 153 4.49 -17.53 -3.04
N GLU A 154 3.41 -18.15 -2.54
CA GLU A 154 2.17 -18.26 -3.33
C GLU A 154 1.53 -16.90 -3.61
N HIS A 155 1.63 -15.94 -2.69
CA HIS A 155 1.17 -14.57 -2.91
C HIS A 155 2.01 -13.86 -3.98
N LEU A 156 3.33 -14.00 -3.92
CA LEU A 156 4.25 -13.49 -4.94
C LEU A 156 3.87 -14.03 -6.33
N ASP A 157 3.68 -15.34 -6.47
CA ASP A 157 3.28 -15.97 -7.73
C ASP A 157 1.93 -15.44 -8.23
N LEU A 158 0.93 -15.31 -7.35
CA LEU A 158 -0.38 -14.74 -7.72
C LEU A 158 -0.25 -13.30 -8.21
N CYS A 159 0.61 -12.49 -7.59
CA CYS A 159 0.84 -11.11 -8.03
C CYS A 159 1.55 -11.06 -9.39
N LEU A 160 2.58 -11.87 -9.60
CA LEU A 160 3.31 -11.95 -10.86
C LEU A 160 2.42 -12.43 -12.01
N ASP A 161 1.64 -13.49 -11.79
CA ASP A 161 0.71 -14.02 -12.80
C ASP A 161 -0.45 -13.05 -13.10
N ALA A 162 -0.86 -12.24 -12.13
CA ALA A 162 -1.81 -11.15 -12.33
C ALA A 162 -1.20 -9.94 -13.09
N GLY A 163 0.12 -9.89 -13.27
CA GLY A 163 0.82 -8.76 -13.89
C GLY A 163 0.94 -7.53 -12.99
N ILE A 164 0.87 -7.72 -11.67
CA ILE A 164 1.20 -6.70 -10.66
C ILE A 164 2.72 -6.54 -10.63
N ASN A 165 3.22 -5.30 -10.62
CA ASN A 165 4.65 -5.05 -10.62
C ASN A 165 5.24 -5.17 -9.21
N HIS A 166 5.43 -6.43 -8.82
CA HIS A 166 5.95 -6.88 -7.54
C HIS A 166 7.48 -6.98 -7.60
N GLU A 167 8.19 -6.26 -6.74
CA GLU A 167 9.66 -6.12 -6.81
C GLU A 167 10.39 -7.06 -5.85
N GLY A 168 9.74 -7.55 -4.79
CA GLY A 168 10.38 -8.46 -3.85
C GLY A 168 9.56 -8.77 -2.61
N ILE A 169 10.10 -9.70 -1.81
CA ILE A 169 9.59 -10.11 -0.51
C ILE A 169 10.76 -10.25 0.47
N ASN A 170 10.49 -10.10 1.76
CA ASN A 170 11.40 -10.52 2.82
C ASN A 170 10.66 -10.92 4.10
N ALA A 171 11.27 -11.81 4.88
CA ALA A 171 10.87 -12.02 6.27
C ALA A 171 11.34 -10.81 7.09
N GLU A 172 10.45 -10.25 7.90
CA GLU A 172 10.73 -9.06 8.70
C GLU A 172 11.33 -9.39 10.08
N VAL A 173 11.65 -8.34 10.84
CA VAL A 173 12.37 -8.44 12.12
C VAL A 173 11.64 -9.28 13.18
N ALA A 174 10.32 -9.26 13.21
CA ALA A 174 9.53 -10.08 14.12
C ALA A 174 9.10 -11.42 13.50
N LYS A 175 9.03 -12.47 14.32
CA LYS A 175 8.55 -13.79 13.87
C LYS A 175 7.09 -13.69 13.41
N GLY A 176 6.81 -14.15 12.19
CA GLY A 176 5.48 -14.06 11.57
C GLY A 176 5.21 -12.74 10.87
N GLN A 177 6.14 -11.78 10.90
CA GLN A 177 6.10 -10.54 10.14
C GLN A 177 6.78 -10.73 8.79
N TRP A 178 6.22 -10.11 7.76
CA TRP A 178 6.70 -10.18 6.38
C TRP A 178 6.50 -8.85 5.68
N GLU A 179 7.23 -8.68 4.59
CA GLU A 179 7.10 -7.55 3.69
C GLU A 179 6.96 -8.00 2.24
N PHE A 180 6.18 -7.25 1.46
CA PHE A 180 6.23 -7.28 0.01
C PHE A 180 6.33 -5.87 -0.58
N GLN A 181 7.01 -5.73 -1.71
CA GLN A 181 7.24 -4.43 -2.35
C GLN A 181 6.52 -4.32 -3.70
N ILE A 182 5.72 -3.27 -3.88
CA ILE A 182 5.05 -2.94 -5.15
C ILE A 182 5.62 -1.64 -5.71
N PHE A 183 5.99 -1.65 -6.98
CA PHE A 183 6.46 -0.45 -7.67
C PHE A 183 5.55 -0.08 -8.83
N GLY A 184 5.13 1.19 -8.92
CA GLY A 184 4.32 1.71 -10.01
C GLY A 184 4.91 2.96 -10.64
N LYS A 185 4.97 2.95 -11.97
CA LYS A 185 5.12 4.15 -12.79
C LYS A 185 3.72 4.76 -12.99
N GLY A 186 3.46 5.88 -12.33
CA GLY A 186 2.14 6.47 -12.20
C GLY A 186 1.58 6.28 -10.79
N SER A 187 1.11 7.38 -10.20
CA SER A 187 0.60 7.44 -8.82
C SER A 187 -0.62 6.54 -8.59
N LYS A 188 -1.63 6.62 -9.45
CA LYS A 188 -2.82 5.73 -9.42
C LYS A 188 -2.44 4.28 -9.65
N LYS A 189 -1.53 4.04 -10.60
CA LYS A 189 -1.07 2.70 -10.97
C LYS A 189 -0.48 1.97 -9.76
N ALA A 190 0.43 2.63 -9.04
CA ALA A 190 1.08 2.08 -7.85
C ALA A 190 0.07 1.75 -6.73
N ALA A 191 -0.87 2.67 -6.46
CA ALA A 191 -1.88 2.48 -5.42
C ALA A 191 -2.92 1.41 -5.80
N ASP A 192 -3.35 1.34 -7.07
CA ASP A 192 -4.24 0.28 -7.57
C ASP A 192 -3.60 -1.11 -7.41
N GLU A 193 -2.32 -1.24 -7.73
CA GLU A 193 -1.57 -2.49 -7.58
C GLU A 193 -1.36 -2.87 -6.12
N MET A 194 -1.07 -1.91 -5.23
CA MET A 194 -0.95 -2.17 -3.81
C MET A 194 -2.26 -2.72 -3.22
N TRP A 195 -3.40 -2.10 -3.53
CA TRP A 195 -4.70 -2.61 -3.07
C TRP A 195 -5.03 -3.99 -3.65
N MET A 196 -4.71 -4.23 -4.91
CA MET A 196 -4.92 -5.55 -5.52
C MET A 196 -4.01 -6.62 -4.90
N ALA A 197 -2.75 -6.28 -4.59
CA ALA A 197 -1.83 -7.17 -3.89
C ALA A 197 -2.34 -7.51 -2.48
N ARG A 198 -2.84 -6.52 -1.73
CA ARG A 198 -3.50 -6.74 -0.42
C ARG A 198 -4.71 -7.67 -0.54
N TYR A 199 -5.55 -7.49 -1.56
CA TYR A 199 -6.72 -8.35 -1.80
C TYR A 199 -6.32 -9.80 -2.10
N LEU A 200 -5.32 -10.00 -2.97
CA LEU A 200 -4.82 -11.33 -3.29
C LEU A 200 -4.22 -12.03 -2.07
N LEU A 201 -3.49 -11.31 -1.22
CA LEU A 201 -2.95 -11.85 0.03
C LEU A 201 -4.07 -12.28 0.99
N GLN A 202 -5.05 -11.40 1.25
CA GLN A 202 -6.19 -11.73 2.13
C GLN A 202 -6.97 -12.93 1.60
N ARG A 203 -7.34 -12.93 0.31
CA ARG A 203 -8.06 -14.03 -0.33
C ARG A 203 -7.26 -15.33 -0.34
N LEU A 204 -5.94 -15.27 -0.48
CA LEU A 204 -5.07 -16.44 -0.37
C LEU A 204 -5.11 -17.03 1.05
N CYS A 205 -5.00 -16.17 2.06
CA CYS A 205 -4.95 -16.58 3.46
C CYS A 205 -6.26 -17.26 3.95
N GLU A 206 -7.41 -16.97 3.33
CA GLU A 206 -8.69 -17.64 3.62
C GLU A 206 -8.57 -19.18 3.60
N LYS A 207 -7.89 -19.76 2.60
CA LYS A 207 -7.76 -21.22 2.48
C LYS A 207 -6.84 -21.84 3.54
N TYR A 208 -6.02 -21.01 4.20
CA TYR A 208 -5.12 -21.40 5.27
C TYR A 208 -5.72 -21.18 6.65
N GLY A 209 -6.87 -20.49 6.76
CA GLY A 209 -7.43 -20.07 8.04
C GLY A 209 -6.47 -19.17 8.82
N ILE A 210 -5.82 -18.25 8.11
CA ILE A 210 -4.87 -17.28 8.63
C ILE A 210 -5.40 -15.89 8.30
N ASP A 211 -5.25 -14.96 9.24
CA ASP A 211 -5.58 -13.56 9.05
C ASP A 211 -4.34 -12.76 8.66
N VAL A 212 -4.53 -11.64 7.98
CA VAL A 212 -3.47 -10.66 7.69
C VAL A 212 -3.69 -9.47 8.61
N GLU A 213 -2.76 -9.25 9.53
CA GLU A 213 -2.79 -8.13 10.47
C GLU A 213 -1.92 -6.99 9.93
N TYR A 214 -2.59 -5.88 9.61
CA TYR A 214 -1.94 -4.67 9.12
C TYR A 214 -1.74 -3.62 10.21
N HIS A 215 -2.26 -3.77 11.43
CA HIS A 215 -2.10 -2.77 12.48
C HIS A 215 -0.63 -2.44 12.72
N CYS A 216 -0.32 -1.15 12.84
CA CYS A 216 1.07 -0.67 12.81
C CYS A 216 1.91 -1.04 14.04
N LYS A 217 1.25 -1.46 15.12
CA LYS A 217 1.89 -1.96 16.35
C LYS A 217 1.02 -3.04 16.97
N PRO A 218 0.91 -4.23 16.34
CA PRO A 218 -0.14 -5.21 16.67
C PRO A 218 0.13 -5.95 17.99
N LEU A 219 1.34 -5.84 18.53
CA LEU A 219 1.73 -6.36 19.84
C LEU A 219 1.76 -5.28 20.94
N GLY A 220 1.21 -4.10 20.69
CA GLY A 220 1.13 -3.00 21.68
C GLY A 220 2.49 -2.46 22.11
N ASP A 221 2.57 -1.88 23.31
CA ASP A 221 3.81 -1.34 23.89
C ASP A 221 4.74 -2.47 24.38
N THR A 222 5.33 -3.16 23.41
CA THR A 222 6.32 -4.23 23.60
C THR A 222 7.56 -3.97 22.76
N ASP A 223 8.64 -4.71 23.04
CA ASP A 223 9.93 -4.62 22.37
C ASP A 223 9.94 -5.21 20.93
N TRP A 224 8.78 -5.61 20.42
CA TRP A 224 8.60 -6.14 19.07
C TRP A 224 8.44 -5.01 18.05
N ASN A 225 8.98 -5.19 16.84
CA ASN A 225 8.85 -4.19 15.78
C ASN A 225 7.38 -3.92 15.42
N GLY A 226 7.12 -2.68 15.00
CA GLY A 226 5.85 -2.33 14.37
C GLY A 226 5.86 -2.65 12.88
N SER A 227 4.73 -2.41 12.21
CA SER A 227 4.57 -2.58 10.77
C SER A 227 4.44 -1.24 10.04
N GLY A 228 5.31 -1.01 9.07
CA GLY A 228 5.35 0.16 8.20
C GLY A 228 4.69 -0.04 6.83
N MET A 229 4.56 1.07 6.10
CA MET A 229 4.45 1.03 4.64
C MET A 229 5.38 2.07 4.03
N HIS A 230 6.69 1.83 4.04
CA HIS A 230 7.63 2.85 3.53
C HIS A 230 7.27 3.21 2.09
N CYS A 231 7.33 4.51 1.79
CA CYS A 231 6.93 5.07 0.51
C CYS A 231 8.15 5.66 -0.18
N ASN A 232 8.69 4.92 -1.14
CA ASN A 232 9.71 5.40 -2.06
C ASN A 232 9.03 6.24 -3.13
N PHE A 233 9.50 7.47 -3.38
CA PHE A 233 8.88 8.36 -4.36
C PHE A 233 9.89 9.17 -5.17
N SER A 234 9.53 9.45 -6.42
CA SER A 234 10.24 10.40 -7.28
C SER A 234 9.35 10.94 -8.39
N THR A 235 9.59 12.18 -8.82
CA THR A 235 9.06 12.72 -10.09
C THR A 235 10.12 12.67 -11.18
N ALA A 236 9.74 12.88 -12.44
CA ALA A 236 10.70 13.03 -13.53
C ALA A 236 11.76 14.11 -13.21
N PHE A 237 11.32 15.26 -12.66
CA PHE A 237 12.22 16.33 -12.25
C PHE A 237 13.24 15.86 -11.20
N MET A 238 12.82 15.13 -10.16
CA MET A 238 13.72 14.60 -9.13
C MET A 238 14.77 13.64 -9.71
N ARG A 239 14.41 12.84 -10.73
CA ARG A 239 15.32 11.87 -11.34
C ARG A 239 16.27 12.49 -12.36
N GLU A 240 15.80 13.44 -13.15
CA GLU A 240 16.53 13.98 -14.31
C GLU A 240 17.29 15.27 -13.97
N HIS A 241 16.68 16.15 -13.18
CA HIS A 241 17.22 17.48 -12.86
C HIS A 241 17.69 17.59 -11.41
N GLY A 242 16.81 17.31 -10.43
CA GLY A 242 17.10 17.30 -9.00
C GLY A 242 17.89 18.53 -8.52
N GLY A 243 18.93 18.29 -7.72
CA GLY A 243 19.86 19.32 -7.24
C GLY A 243 19.66 19.68 -5.77
N LYS A 244 20.76 20.03 -5.11
CA LYS A 244 20.80 20.28 -3.66
C LYS A 244 19.78 21.35 -3.22
N ALA A 245 19.71 22.46 -3.95
CA ALA A 245 18.80 23.57 -3.63
C ALA A 245 17.33 23.14 -3.71
N TYR A 246 16.95 22.36 -4.73
CA TYR A 246 15.61 21.80 -4.84
C TYR A 246 15.33 20.80 -3.71
N PHE A 247 16.27 19.91 -3.43
CA PHE A 247 16.16 18.95 -2.33
C PHE A 247 15.96 19.62 -0.97
N GLU A 248 16.72 20.67 -0.66
CA GLU A 248 16.58 21.42 0.61
C GLU A 248 15.20 22.10 0.72
N LYS A 249 14.72 22.72 -0.36
CA LYS A 249 13.35 23.26 -0.42
C LYS A 249 12.29 22.17 -0.25
N LEU A 250 12.52 20.99 -0.83
CA LEU A 250 11.62 19.84 -0.70
C LEU A 250 11.56 19.34 0.74
N MET A 251 12.69 19.18 1.42
CA MET A 251 12.70 18.76 2.83
C MET A 251 12.04 19.78 3.75
N GLU A 252 12.20 21.09 3.49
CA GLU A 252 11.49 22.13 4.23
C GLU A 252 9.98 22.09 3.97
N ALA A 253 9.53 21.83 2.73
CA ALA A 253 8.11 21.65 2.44
C ALA A 253 7.51 20.43 3.17
N PHE A 254 8.22 19.30 3.18
CA PHE A 254 7.81 18.09 3.90
C PHE A 254 7.77 18.27 5.43
N LYS A 255 8.69 19.08 5.98
CA LYS A 255 8.68 19.50 7.37
C LYS A 255 7.45 20.34 7.71
N ASN A 256 7.15 21.33 6.86
CA ASN A 256 6.02 22.24 7.07
C ASN A 256 4.66 21.55 6.90
N ALA A 257 4.56 20.54 6.03
CA ALA A 257 3.35 19.75 5.82
C ALA A 257 3.24 18.50 6.73
N ARG A 258 4.04 18.41 7.80
CA ARG A 258 4.16 17.19 8.63
C ARG A 258 2.80 16.71 9.14
N GLU A 259 1.99 17.61 9.69
CA GLU A 259 0.70 17.23 10.27
C GLU A 259 -0.26 16.70 9.21
N GLU A 260 -0.28 17.31 8.02
CA GLU A 260 -1.08 16.85 6.88
C GLU A 260 -0.64 15.47 6.38
N HIS A 261 0.68 15.19 6.37
CA HIS A 261 1.21 13.86 6.10
C HIS A 261 0.78 12.85 7.17
N ILE A 262 1.03 13.13 8.45
CA ILE A 262 0.70 12.21 9.54
C ILE A 262 -0.81 11.90 9.58
N ALA A 263 -1.67 12.88 9.30
CA ALA A 263 -3.13 12.71 9.26
C ALA A 263 -3.61 11.65 8.26
N VAL A 264 -2.85 11.36 7.19
CA VAL A 264 -3.21 10.37 6.17
C VAL A 264 -2.29 9.13 6.14
N TYR A 265 -1.34 9.06 7.06
CA TYR A 265 -0.31 8.00 7.11
C TYR A 265 -0.72 6.77 7.92
N GLY A 266 -2.03 6.61 8.10
CA GLY A 266 -2.68 5.49 8.78
C GLY A 266 -2.97 5.76 10.26
N PRO A 267 -3.97 5.07 10.82
CA PRO A 267 -4.39 5.25 12.22
C PRO A 267 -3.31 4.77 13.19
N ASP A 268 -3.38 5.26 14.43
CA ASP A 268 -2.56 4.78 15.56
C ASP A 268 -1.04 4.86 15.35
N ASN A 269 -0.60 5.62 14.36
CA ASN A 269 0.81 5.72 13.98
C ASN A 269 1.70 6.25 15.12
N HIS A 270 1.13 6.94 16.10
CA HIS A 270 1.80 7.37 17.33
C HIS A 270 2.31 6.20 18.19
N MET A 271 1.71 5.01 18.05
CA MET A 271 2.17 3.78 18.71
C MET A 271 3.42 3.19 18.05
N ARG A 272 3.63 3.49 16.76
CA ARG A 272 4.79 3.01 15.98
C ARG A 272 5.91 4.04 15.94
N LEU A 273 5.62 5.28 15.56
CA LEU A 273 6.57 6.38 15.39
C LEU A 273 6.97 7.01 16.74
N THR A 274 7.81 6.30 17.47
CA THR A 274 8.20 6.64 18.85
C THR A 274 9.64 7.12 18.99
N GLY A 275 10.44 7.08 17.91
CA GLY A 275 11.89 7.27 17.97
C GLY A 275 12.67 5.99 18.30
N LYS A 276 11.98 4.89 18.63
CA LYS A 276 12.57 3.57 18.88
C LYS A 276 12.38 2.66 17.67
N HIS A 277 13.08 1.52 17.65
CA HIS A 277 12.91 0.46 16.64
C HIS A 277 12.96 0.97 15.19
N GLU A 278 13.99 1.75 14.87
CA GLU A 278 14.22 2.28 13.50
C GLU A 278 13.10 3.19 12.98
N THR A 279 12.42 3.92 13.87
CA THR A 279 11.41 4.93 13.52
C THR A 279 11.81 6.32 14.03
N ALA A 280 11.32 7.36 13.36
CA ALA A 280 11.34 8.72 13.89
C ALA A 280 10.22 8.94 14.92
N SER A 281 10.34 9.98 15.75
CA SER A 281 9.22 10.47 16.57
C SER A 281 8.13 11.05 15.67
N ILE A 282 6.86 10.79 15.99
CA ILE A 282 5.71 11.36 15.25
C ILE A 282 5.65 12.90 15.33
N HIS A 283 6.23 13.48 16.38
CA HIS A 283 6.17 14.93 16.66
C HIS A 283 7.29 15.74 16.02
N GLU A 284 8.22 15.07 15.33
CA GLU A 284 9.38 15.70 14.73
C GLU A 284 9.50 15.29 13.26
N PHE A 285 10.13 16.14 12.46
CA PHE A 285 10.49 15.79 11.09
C PHE A 285 12.01 15.83 10.97
N SER A 286 12.58 14.75 10.46
CA SER A 286 14.01 14.62 10.21
C SER A 286 14.27 13.93 8.88
N TYR A 287 15.44 14.21 8.29
CA TYR A 287 15.93 13.47 7.13
C TYR A 287 17.43 13.23 7.26
N GLY A 288 17.92 12.14 6.69
CA GLY A 288 19.34 11.79 6.79
C GLY A 288 19.79 10.80 5.71
N VAL A 289 21.07 10.92 5.32
CA VAL A 289 21.69 10.00 4.37
C VAL A 289 21.90 8.64 5.04
N ALA A 290 21.25 7.61 4.50
CA ALA A 290 21.21 6.27 5.05
C ALA A 290 20.74 6.20 6.52
N ASP A 291 20.03 7.21 7.01
CA ASP A 291 19.52 7.26 8.37
C ASP A 291 18.17 6.55 8.46
N ARG A 292 18.16 5.38 9.10
CA ARG A 292 16.94 4.61 9.35
C ARG A 292 16.08 5.25 10.46
N GLY A 293 16.65 6.02 11.38
CA GLY A 293 15.89 6.71 12.42
C GLY A 293 15.16 7.97 11.92
N ALA A 294 15.40 8.39 10.67
CA ALA A 294 14.83 9.61 10.12
C ALA A 294 13.40 9.43 9.58
N SER A 295 12.65 10.53 9.50
CA SER A 295 11.33 10.55 8.84
C SER A 295 11.45 10.26 7.34
N ILE A 296 12.38 10.94 6.65
CA ILE A 296 12.74 10.67 5.26
C ILE A 296 14.17 10.16 5.20
N ARG A 297 14.34 8.94 4.70
CA ARG A 297 15.65 8.39 4.42
C ARG A 297 16.09 8.79 3.02
N VAL A 298 17.32 9.30 2.94
CA VAL A 298 17.98 9.65 1.68
C VAL A 298 18.92 8.50 1.29
N PRO A 299 18.74 7.85 0.12
CA PRO A 299 19.63 6.78 -0.31
C PRO A 299 21.10 7.22 -0.35
N HIS A 300 22.04 6.32 -0.04
CA HIS A 300 23.47 6.65 0.06
C HIS A 300 24.03 7.26 -1.24
N SER A 301 23.56 6.78 -2.39
CA SER A 301 23.96 7.27 -3.71
C SER A 301 23.35 8.63 -4.07
N PHE A 302 22.28 9.08 -3.39
CA PHE A 302 21.50 10.26 -3.79
C PHE A 302 22.35 11.53 -3.82
N VAL A 303 23.16 11.76 -2.78
CA VAL A 303 24.05 12.92 -2.69
C VAL A 303 25.15 12.87 -3.76
N ASN A 304 25.77 11.71 -3.94
CA ASN A 304 26.81 11.50 -4.95
C ASN A 304 26.27 11.56 -6.39
N ASN A 305 24.97 11.35 -6.57
CA ASN A 305 24.26 11.47 -7.84
C ASN A 305 23.69 12.88 -8.09
N GLY A 306 24.28 13.90 -7.45
CA GLY A 306 23.86 15.30 -7.64
C GLY A 306 22.48 15.61 -7.06
N TYR A 307 22.07 14.91 -6.00
CA TYR A 307 20.73 15.02 -5.39
C TYR A 307 19.62 14.66 -6.40
N LYS A 308 19.83 13.56 -7.14
CA LYS A 308 18.88 13.01 -8.12
C LYS A 308 18.53 11.57 -7.79
N GLY A 309 17.26 11.23 -8.01
CA GLY A 309 16.74 9.88 -7.82
C GLY A 309 15.42 9.88 -7.06
N TYR A 310 15.33 9.00 -6.06
CA TYR A 310 14.16 8.84 -5.20
C TYR A 310 14.51 9.09 -3.73
N LEU A 311 13.47 9.34 -2.94
CA LEU A 311 13.53 9.46 -1.49
C LEU A 311 12.58 8.42 -0.88
N GLU A 312 12.82 8.04 0.36
CA GLU A 312 12.02 7.07 1.10
C GLU A 312 11.36 7.77 2.29
N ASP A 313 10.04 7.94 2.26
CA ASP A 313 9.27 8.37 3.43
C ASP A 313 8.92 7.16 4.29
N ARG A 314 9.48 7.12 5.50
CA ARG A 314 9.34 5.97 6.42
C ARG A 314 8.17 6.12 7.39
N ARG A 315 7.48 7.26 7.33
CA ARG A 315 6.39 7.61 8.24
C ARG A 315 5.05 6.95 7.94
N PRO A 316 4.67 6.54 6.70
CA PRO A 316 3.42 5.83 6.51
C PRO A 316 3.44 4.47 7.22
N ASN A 317 2.30 4.09 7.79
CA ASN A 317 2.16 2.80 8.45
C ASN A 317 1.48 1.75 7.56
N SER A 318 1.53 0.50 7.99
CA SER A 318 1.03 -0.67 7.25
C SER A 318 -0.48 -0.67 6.96
N GLN A 319 -1.30 0.12 7.67
CA GLN A 319 -2.73 0.31 7.38
C GLN A 319 -3.01 1.52 6.50
N GLY A 320 -1.99 2.30 6.16
CA GLY A 320 -2.13 3.51 5.36
C GLY A 320 -2.81 3.23 4.02
N ASP A 321 -3.61 4.18 3.55
CA ASP A 321 -4.22 4.13 2.22
C ASP A 321 -3.23 4.67 1.19
N PRO A 322 -2.71 3.84 0.28
CA PRO A 322 -1.72 4.26 -0.72
C PRO A 322 -2.23 5.39 -1.62
N TYR A 323 -3.55 5.54 -1.83
CA TYR A 323 -4.09 6.68 -2.58
C TYR A 323 -3.88 8.01 -1.83
N GLN A 324 -4.19 8.04 -0.53
CA GLN A 324 -4.05 9.25 0.28
C GLN A 324 -2.58 9.60 0.51
N ILE A 325 -1.73 8.59 0.75
CA ILE A 325 -0.28 8.77 0.92
C ILE A 325 0.31 9.38 -0.35
N ALA A 326 0.08 8.76 -1.52
CA ALA A 326 0.61 9.28 -2.78
C ALA A 326 0.04 10.67 -3.11
N SER A 327 -1.25 10.91 -2.85
CA SER A 327 -1.87 12.23 -3.05
C SER A 327 -1.18 13.31 -2.22
N GLN A 328 -0.97 13.07 -0.92
CA GLN A 328 -0.34 14.05 -0.03
C GLN A 328 1.15 14.24 -0.36
N VAL A 329 1.89 13.18 -0.74
CA VAL A 329 3.27 13.29 -1.25
C VAL A 329 3.32 14.19 -2.49
N LEU A 330 2.48 13.96 -3.49
CA LEU A 330 2.48 14.77 -4.72
C LEU A 330 2.06 16.21 -4.46
N LYS A 331 1.09 16.44 -3.57
CA LYS A 331 0.67 17.79 -3.16
C LYS A 331 1.83 18.58 -2.56
N THR A 332 2.62 17.96 -1.67
CA THR A 332 3.80 18.58 -1.08
C THR A 332 4.90 18.80 -2.12
N ILE A 333 5.17 17.83 -3.01
CA ILE A 333 6.13 18.02 -4.10
C ILE A 333 5.73 19.20 -5.01
N ALA A 334 4.45 19.29 -5.39
CA ALA A 334 3.92 20.34 -6.26
C ALA A 334 4.01 21.75 -5.63
N SER A 335 4.11 21.86 -4.30
CA SER A 335 4.32 23.13 -3.60
C SER A 335 5.73 23.70 -3.77
N VAL A 336 6.69 22.91 -4.26
CA VAL A 336 8.05 23.33 -4.55
C VAL A 336 8.22 23.45 -6.06
N PRO A 337 8.23 24.67 -6.62
CA PRO A 337 8.35 24.87 -8.06
C PRO A 337 9.64 24.24 -8.58
N ALA A 338 9.54 23.46 -9.66
CA ALA A 338 10.68 23.13 -10.47
C ALA A 338 11.22 24.44 -11.06
N GLU A 339 12.40 24.88 -10.64
CA GLU A 339 13.07 25.98 -11.34
C GLU A 339 13.29 25.50 -12.78
N ALA A 340 12.73 26.25 -13.75
CA ALA A 340 12.96 25.96 -15.16
C ALA A 340 14.47 25.85 -15.34
N ALA A 341 14.94 24.71 -15.84
CA ALA A 341 16.35 24.54 -16.15
C ALA A 341 16.78 25.76 -16.96
N ALA A 342 17.64 26.59 -16.39
CA ALA A 342 18.20 27.72 -17.12
C ALA A 342 18.79 27.14 -18.39
N ALA A 343 18.19 27.49 -19.53
CA ALA A 343 18.65 27.02 -20.83
C ALA A 343 20.14 27.38 -20.95
N ALA A 344 20.99 26.36 -20.93
CA ALA A 344 22.42 26.46 -21.11
C ALA A 344 22.78 25.98 -22.51
#